data_AF-A0A821I9I3-F1
#
_entry.id   AF-A0A821I9I3-F1
#
_cell.length_a   1.000
_cell.length_b   1.000
_cell.length_c   1.000
_cell.angle_alpha   90.00
_cell.angle_beta   90.00
_cell.angle_gamma   90.00
#
_symmetry.space_group_name_H-M   'P 1'
#
loop_
_entity.id
_entity.type
_entity.pdbx_description
1 polymer ?
#
loop_
_entity_poly.entity_id
_entity_poly.type
_entity_poly.pdbx_seq_one_letter_code
_entity_poly.pdbx_strand_id
1 'polypeptide(L)'
;MLLCIGLAALLVFLLTINKAITTTTTATTTTTTSATTTTTTTSTSTTSTTTTTTTTTTTTTTTTTTTTTTTTPTTTTTTTTTTTTTTTTTTTTTT
;
A
#
# COMPACT_ATOMS: atom_id res chain seq x y z
N MET A 1 9.64 -58.76 2.95
CA MET A 1 9.87 -57.84 1.82
C MET A 1 8.68 -56.95 1.49
N LEU A 2 7.43 -57.45 1.56
CA LEU A 2 6.22 -56.68 1.27
C LEU A 2 6.00 -55.45 2.19
N LEU A 3 6.32 -55.56 3.48
CA LEU A 3 6.23 -54.46 4.45
C LEU A 3 7.17 -53.30 4.11
N CYS A 4 8.40 -53.60 3.65
CA CYS A 4 9.38 -52.59 3.25
C CYS A 4 8.95 -51.85 1.98
N ILE A 5 8.32 -52.56 1.03
CA ILE A 5 7.80 -51.97 -0.21
C ILE A 5 6.61 -51.06 0.09
N GLY A 6 5.70 -51.49 0.96
CA GLY A 6 4.55 -50.67 1.38
C GLY A 6 4.97 -49.39 2.11
N LEU A 7 5.94 -49.48 3.02
CA LEU A 7 6.47 -48.31 3.74
C LEU A 7 7.20 -47.34 2.79
N ALA A 8 8.01 -47.86 1.87
CA ALA A 8 8.70 -47.04 0.88
C ALA A 8 7.73 -46.32 -0.05
N ALA A 9 6.69 -47.01 -0.55
CA ALA A 9 5.65 -46.41 -1.37
C ALA A 9 4.86 -45.33 -0.62
N LEU A 10 4.53 -45.57 0.65
CA LEU A 10 3.85 -44.58 1.50
C LEU A 10 4.71 -43.34 1.74
N LEU A 11 6.02 -43.51 2.00
CA LEU A 11 6.94 -42.38 2.19
C LEU A 11 7.11 -41.56 0.92
N VAL A 12 7.23 -42.21 -0.24
CA VAL A 12 7.30 -41.53 -1.55
C VAL A 12 6.00 -40.78 -1.85
N PHE A 13 4.85 -41.39 -1.54
CA PHE A 13 3.54 -40.77 -1.71
C PHE A 13 3.37 -39.53 -0.81
N LEU A 14 3.68 -39.65 0.48
CA LEU A 14 3.62 -38.53 1.43
C LEU A 14 4.61 -37.41 1.07
N LEU A 15 5.81 -37.76 0.61
CA LEU A 15 6.80 -36.78 0.13
C LEU A 15 6.32 -36.05 -1.13
N THR A 16 5.63 -36.75 -2.02
CA THR A 16 5.04 -36.18 -3.25
C THR A 16 3.88 -35.24 -2.93
N ILE A 17 3.00 -35.62 -2.00
CA ILE A 17 1.90 -34.76 -1.54
C ILE A 17 2.44 -33.50 -0.88
N ASN A 18 3.42 -33.63 0.02
CA ASN A 18 4.04 -32.47 0.64
C ASN A 18 4.53 -31.56 -0.47
N LYS A 19 5.41 -32.02 -1.37
CA LYS A 19 5.97 -31.20 -2.45
C LYS A 19 4.94 -30.49 -3.37
N ALA A 20 3.67 -30.92 -3.41
CA ALA A 20 2.63 -30.38 -4.27
C ALA A 20 1.75 -29.28 -3.64
N ILE A 21 1.78 -29.07 -2.31
CA ILE A 21 0.94 -28.05 -1.68
C ILE A 21 1.70 -26.72 -1.63
N THR A 22 1.56 -25.95 -2.71
CA THR A 22 1.93 -24.53 -2.71
C THR A 22 0.66 -23.69 -2.74
N THR A 23 0.50 -22.78 -1.79
CA THR A 23 -0.58 -21.79 -1.80
C THR A 23 -0.01 -20.40 -1.86
N THR A 24 -0.61 -19.55 -2.69
CA THR A 24 -0.26 -18.13 -2.78
C THR A 24 -1.51 -17.32 -2.50
N THR A 25 -1.43 -16.45 -1.50
CA THR A 25 -2.48 -15.47 -1.19
C THR A 25 -1.91 -14.06 -1.32
N THR A 26 -2.67 -13.18 -1.97
CA THR A 26 -2.32 -11.76 -2.11
C THR A 26 -3.45 -10.93 -1.53
N ALA A 27 -3.10 -10.00 -0.65
CA ALA A 27 -4.01 -9.02 -0.08
C ALA A 27 -3.48 -7.61 -0.35
N THR A 28 -4.35 -6.73 -0.81
CA THR A 28 -4.02 -5.32 -1.08
C THR A 28 -4.94 -4.41 -0.28
N THR A 29 -4.35 -3.48 0.46
CA THR A 29 -5.06 -2.44 1.21
C THR A 29 -4.61 -1.08 0.74
N THR A 30 -5.56 -0.20 0.40
CA THR A 30 -5.30 1.19 0.03
C THR A 30 -5.97 2.12 1.01
N THR A 31 -5.21 3.06 1.57
CA THR A 31 -5.71 4.16 2.39
C THR A 31 -5.42 5.48 1.70
N THR A 32 -6.36 6.42 1.77
CA THR A 32 -6.18 7.78 1.25
C THR A 32 -6.55 8.77 2.33
N THR A 33 -5.71 9.78 2.52
CA THR A 33 -5.94 10.87 3.49
C THR A 33 -5.70 12.19 2.79
N SER A 34 -6.57 13.17 3.03
CA SER A 34 -6.47 14.50 2.46
C SER A 34 -6.44 15.54 3.57
N ALA A 35 -5.55 16.52 3.44
CA ALA A 35 -5.42 17.66 4.34
C ALA A 35 -5.39 18.96 3.52
N THR A 36 -6.17 19.95 3.95
CA THR A 36 -6.27 21.25 3.29
C THR A 36 -5.83 22.35 4.24
N THR A 37 -5.02 23.30 3.76
CA THR A 37 -4.58 24.49 4.48
C THR A 37 -4.84 25.73 3.65
N THR A 38 -5.53 26.71 4.20
CA THR A 38 -5.82 28.00 3.54
C THR A 38 -5.17 29.14 4.31
N THR A 39 -4.47 30.02 3.59
CA THR A 39 -3.81 31.22 4.13
C THR A 39 -4.32 32.43 3.36
N THR A 40 -4.92 33.39 4.08
CA THR A 40 -5.42 34.64 3.51
C THR A 40 -4.53 35.79 3.98
N THR A 41 -4.06 36.60 3.03
CA THR A 41 -3.27 37.80 3.27
C THR A 41 -4.02 39.00 2.71
N THR A 42 -4.31 39.98 3.55
CA THR A 42 -4.96 41.24 3.13
C THR A 42 -3.96 42.38 3.24
N SER A 43 -3.83 43.15 2.18
CA SER A 43 -3.02 44.37 2.13
C SER A 43 -3.90 45.57 1.83
N THR A 44 -3.71 46.63 2.61
CA THR A 44 -4.46 47.89 2.46
C THR A 44 -3.49 48.98 2.03
N SER A 45 -3.72 49.58 0.86
CA SER A 45 -2.96 50.74 0.40
C SER A 45 -3.60 52.05 0.89
N THR A 46 -2.78 53.04 1.25
CA THR A 46 -3.22 54.36 1.72
C THR A 46 -3.92 55.20 0.65
N THR A 47 -3.96 54.73 -0.60
CA THR A 47 -4.60 55.41 -1.75
C THR A 47 -5.82 54.65 -2.30
N SER A 48 -6.48 53.81 -1.48
CA SER A 48 -7.85 53.31 -1.72
C SER A 48 -8.00 52.09 -2.64
N THR A 49 -7.23 51.02 -2.39
CA THR A 49 -7.58 49.66 -2.83
C THR A 49 -7.18 48.64 -1.75
N THR A 50 -8.06 47.67 -1.50
CA THR A 50 -7.77 46.48 -0.68
C THR A 50 -7.47 45.34 -1.63
N THR A 51 -6.34 44.68 -1.44
CA THR A 51 -5.99 43.46 -2.18
C THR A 51 -5.94 42.29 -1.21
N THR A 52 -6.72 41.26 -1.49
CA THR A 52 -6.78 40.02 -0.72
C THR A 52 -6.22 38.89 -1.56
N THR A 53 -5.15 38.26 -1.07
CA THR A 53 -4.57 37.06 -1.67
C THR A 53 -4.90 35.86 -0.78
N THR A 54 -5.55 34.86 -1.36
CA THR A 54 -5.88 33.59 -0.70
C THR A 54 -5.08 32.47 -1.35
N THR A 55 -4.33 31.73 -0.56
CA THR A 55 -3.61 30.54 -0.99
C THR A 55 -4.21 29.33 -0.31
N THR A 56 -4.65 28.34 -1.09
CA THR A 56 -5.15 27.06 -0.61
C THR A 56 -4.21 25.97 -1.07
N THR A 57 -3.68 25.20 -0.13
CA THR A 57 -2.86 24.01 -0.39
C THR A 57 -3.63 22.78 0.05
N THR A 58 -3.78 21.82 -0.85
CA THR A 58 -4.36 20.51 -0.56
C THR A 58 -3.28 19.45 -0.77
N THR A 59 -3.03 18.65 0.26
CA THR A 59 -2.13 17.51 0.20
C THR A 59 -2.95 16.24 0.34
N THR A 60 -2.84 15.35 -0.65
CA THR A 60 -3.43 14.01 -0.63
C THR A 60 -2.32 12.98 -0.57
N THR A 61 -2.40 12.11 0.44
CA THR A 61 -1.49 10.98 0.61
C THR A 61 -2.27 9.69 0.39
N THR A 62 -1.82 8.88 -0.55
CA THR A 62 -2.34 7.54 -0.80
C THR A 62 -1.26 6.51 -0.46
N THR A 63 -1.59 5.59 0.43
CA THR A 63 -0.71 4.48 0.81
C THR A 63 -1.37 3.18 0.37
N THR A 64 -0.66 2.39 -0.43
CA THR A 64 -1.08 1.05 -0.83
C THR A 64 -0.08 0.04 -0.30
N THR A 65 -0.58 -0.90 0.49
CA THR A 65 0.19 -2.03 1.01
C THR A 65 -0.31 -3.30 0.34
N THR A 66 0.60 -4.02 -0.31
CA THR A 66 0.34 -5.35 -0.86
C THR A 66 1.17 -6.38 -0.10
N THR A 67 0.51 -7.38 0.44
CA THR A 67 1.15 -8.52 1.12
C THR A 67 0.87 -9.77 0.32
N THR A 68 1.93 -10.46 -0.08
CA THR A 68 1.87 -11.77 -0.73
C THR A 68 2.50 -12.81 0.19
N THR A 69 1.72 -13.84 0.51
CA THR A 69 2.18 -14.98 1.30
C THR A 69 2.20 -16.20 0.40
N THR A 70 3.37 -16.81 0.25
CA THR A 70 3.53 -18.10 -0.44
C THR A 70 3.92 -19.15 0.59
N THR A 71 3.04 -20.13 0.78
CA THR A 71 3.28 -21.27 1.65
C THR A 71 3.72 -22.44 0.80
N THR A 72 4.92 -22.91 1.06
CA THR A 72 5.51 -24.17 0.62
C THR A 72 5.43 -25.15 1.80
N PRO A 73 5.56 -26.46 1.60
CA PRO A 73 5.23 -27.47 2.61
C PRO A 73 6.04 -27.38 3.90
N THR A 74 7.25 -26.81 3.80
CA THR A 74 8.17 -26.65 4.93
C THR A 74 8.61 -25.20 5.13
N THR A 75 8.19 -24.29 4.26
CA THR A 75 8.63 -22.90 4.29
C THR A 75 7.48 -21.97 3.95
N THR A 76 7.39 -20.84 4.64
CA THR A 76 6.47 -19.76 4.29
C THR A 76 7.29 -18.52 4.00
N THR A 77 7.02 -17.89 2.87
CA THR A 77 7.63 -16.63 2.49
C THR A 77 6.54 -15.57 2.41
N THR A 78 6.71 -14.50 3.19
CA THR A 78 5.84 -13.33 3.15
C THR A 78 6.64 -12.16 2.59
N THR A 79 6.09 -11.51 1.57
CA THR A 79 6.64 -10.27 1.01
C THR A 79 5.60 -9.18 1.14
N THR A 80 6.00 -8.06 1.75
CA THR A 80 5.16 -6.87 1.91
C THR A 80 5.80 -5.73 1.12
N THR A 81 5.02 -5.15 0.21
CA THR A 81 5.40 -3.95 -0.53
C THR A 81 4.45 -2.82 -0.15
N THR A 82 5.01 -1.68 0.25
CA THR A 82 4.26 -0.48 0.58
C THR A 82 4.65 0.63 -0.38
N THR A 83 3.67 1.21 -1.05
CA THR A 83 3.85 2.37 -1.93
C THR A 83 3.09 3.54 -1.35
N THR A 84 3.78 4.65 -1.12
CA THR A 84 3.18 5.91 -0.68
C THR A 84 3.33 6.95 -1.78
N THR A 85 2.20 7.51 -2.20
CA THR A 85 2.15 8.62 -3.17
C THR A 85 1.60 9.85 -2.47
N THR A 86 2.32 10.97 -2.55
CA THR A 86 1.87 12.26 -2.03
C THR A 86 1.70 13.23 -3.20
N THR A 87 0.51 13.78 -3.32
CA THR A 87 0.18 14.83 -4.30
C THR A 87 -0.15 16.10 -3.55
N THR A 88 0.53 17.19 -3.89
CA THR A 88 0.25 18.52 -3.34
C THR A 88 -0.18 19.45 -4.45
N THR A 89 -1.33 20.09 -4.26
CA THR A 89 -1.87 21.09 -5.17
C THR A 89 -2.01 22.41 -4.43
N THR A 90 -1.42 23.47 -4.97
CA THR A 90 -1.53 24.83 -4.42
C THR A 90 -2.25 25.72 -5.42
N THR A 91 -3.30 26.39 -4.96
CA THR A 91 -4.08 27.35 -5.73
C THR A 91 -3.99 28.71 -5.03
N THR A 92 -3.62 29.75 -5.78
CA THR A 92 -3.59 31.13 -5.29
C THR A 92 -4.58 31.97 -6.07
N THR A 93 -5.43 32.69 -5.35
CA THR A 93 -6.43 33.61 -5.88
C THR A 93 -6.18 34.99 -5.29
N THR A 94 -6.14 36.02 -6.13
CA THR A 94 -6.03 37.42 -5.71
C THR A 94 -7.27 38.17 -6.17
N THR A 95 -7.89 38.91 -5.24
CA THR A 95 -9.09 39.73 -5.45
C THR A 95 -8.89 41.12 -4.89
#